data_AF-A0A2I1GQ26-F1
#
_entry.id   AF-A0A2I1GQ26-F1
#
_cell.length_a   1.000
_cell.length_b   1.000
_cell.length_c   1.000
_cell.angle_alpha   90.00
_cell.angle_beta   90.00
_cell.angle_gamma   90.00
#
_symmetry.space_group_name_H-M   'P 1'
#
loop_
_entity.id
_entity.type
_entity.pdbx_description
1 polymer ?
#
loop_
_entity_poly.entity_id
_entity_poly.type
_entity_poly.pdbx_seq_one_letter_code
_entity_poly.pdbx_strand_id
1 'polypeptide(L)'
;MREFISDLISDDVVENFNVPDFEQEYAIKYPHEKMHIQFLNSAQSSIEYLQLIGRFIDHDPNEPDPKYIMNRWNEFSEVLINFLTTPRKIGDIFTGKMKSQYLGGKDVAAQSFSSMSKLSLTYDQGKVHIAVGFVDLDLLLQAEITQNMNFIEQPNKFIGYEGSVYAVAKTNVIKEMMVKKVPIRSIIEVWFSSVWTMETLKYFEKAVKSVLQFGDAPNDGPPNPTKKELHPKVRSLISHWNKSIRSPKSHQEAHKLWTKTFISEDNVFFIVANLVEPRDRVQVARHILTGEFPLMDDQPPKNLIASITMFNCNNGILPHSSNEFMLQMMPMDTILSKNQRKEISFLNAIYNFLENAIIKVCNWLSPLEGQAGKIEIYLHFQPVTNDNSALLASIRQLDPWIMSWSNICDYFYVHDFHKMLRACSGNDTIHIMTSIDWFKEVFGAHIMEYDGRVRHGMLIDAQKKISMAEKVVDPSGYFQYTNVISHPYNIGDISAMMMVKENWQNYFFKDQDLNIGDFSFIPYAHTHKTHTLLNICYTYNKKD
;
A
#
# COMPACT_ATOMS: atom_id res chain seq x y z
N MET A 1 10.29 22.53 25.85
CA MET A 1 8.99 21.94 25.46
C MET A 1 8.43 21.06 26.56
N ARG A 2 9.21 20.14 27.19
CA ARG A 2 8.79 19.40 28.41
C ARG A 2 8.29 20.31 29.55
N GLU A 3 8.98 21.42 29.83
CA GLU A 3 8.56 22.37 30.88
C GLU A 3 7.33 23.20 30.52
N PHE A 4 6.97 23.33 29.23
CA PHE A 4 5.81 24.12 28.80
C PHE A 4 4.51 23.30 28.80
N ILE A 5 4.61 21.97 28.87
CA ILE A 5 3.48 21.03 28.87
C ILE A 5 2.95 20.81 30.30
N SER A 6 3.81 21.00 31.32
CA SER A 6 3.46 20.90 32.75
C SER A 6 2.33 21.83 33.18
N ASP A 7 2.33 23.07 32.68
CA ASP A 7 1.52 24.15 33.27
C ASP A 7 0.12 24.30 32.65
N LEU A 8 -0.28 23.38 31.76
CA LEU A 8 -1.54 23.44 31.00
C LEU A 8 -2.50 22.27 31.31
N ILE A 9 -2.25 21.51 32.37
CA ILE A 9 -3.04 20.32 32.73
C ILE A 9 -4.11 20.72 33.75
N SER A 10 -5.37 20.85 33.30
CA SER A 10 -6.52 20.70 34.18
C SER A 10 -6.90 19.21 34.26
N ASP A 11 -7.24 18.76 35.47
CA ASP A 11 -7.59 17.38 35.83
C ASP A 11 -8.89 16.86 35.17
N ASP A 12 -8.89 16.64 33.86
CA ASP A 12 -9.92 15.83 33.19
C ASP A 12 -9.28 14.75 32.31
N VAL A 13 -9.40 13.52 32.79
CA VAL A 13 -9.18 12.20 32.15
C VAL A 13 -8.05 12.14 31.11
N VAL A 14 -6.81 12.28 31.58
CA VAL A 14 -5.66 11.75 30.84
C VAL A 14 -5.55 10.26 31.18
N GLU A 15 -6.08 9.38 30.34
CA GLU A 15 -5.52 8.03 30.30
C GLU A 15 -4.09 8.19 29.77
N ASN A 16 -3.10 8.07 30.65
CA ASN A 16 -1.69 8.09 30.27
C ASN A 16 -1.41 6.86 29.41
N PHE A 17 -1.56 7.00 28.09
CA PHE A 17 -1.04 6.04 27.12
C PHE A 17 0.49 6.06 27.28
N ASN A 18 1.02 5.04 27.95
CA ASN A 18 2.44 4.95 28.24
C ASN A 18 3.21 4.63 26.95
N VAL A 19 3.58 5.69 26.21
CA VAL A 19 4.41 5.58 25.00
C VAL A 19 5.73 4.93 25.40
N PRO A 20 6.14 3.80 24.78
CA PRO A 20 7.41 3.17 25.09
C PRO A 20 8.59 4.10 24.82
N ASP A 21 9.64 4.00 25.63
CA ASP A 21 10.89 4.77 25.46
C ASP A 21 11.78 4.17 24.36
N PHE A 22 11.23 4.11 23.14
CA PHE A 22 11.90 3.48 22.00
C PHE A 22 13.13 4.26 21.54
N GLU A 23 13.25 5.55 21.88
CA GLU A 23 14.49 6.30 21.69
C GLU A 23 15.61 5.75 22.57
N GLN A 24 15.36 5.55 23.87
CA GLN A 24 16.37 5.03 24.78
C GLN A 24 16.76 3.60 24.40
N GLU A 25 15.78 2.77 24.03
CA GLU A 25 16.02 1.42 23.53
C GLU A 25 16.92 1.42 22.29
N TYR A 26 16.69 2.35 21.35
CA TYR A 26 17.52 2.51 20.16
C TYR A 26 18.94 2.98 20.53
N ALA A 27 19.06 3.96 21.43
CA ALA A 27 20.33 4.52 21.88
C ALA A 27 21.21 3.48 22.59
N ILE A 28 20.61 2.55 23.34
CA ILE A 28 21.33 1.43 23.95
C ILE A 28 21.97 0.53 22.89
N LYS A 29 21.27 0.25 21.79
CA LYS A 29 21.78 -0.62 20.72
C LYS A 29 22.74 0.12 19.77
N TYR A 30 22.46 1.38 19.45
CA TYR A 30 23.20 2.18 18.46
C TYR A 30 23.68 3.52 19.05
N PRO A 31 24.54 3.53 20.09
CA PRO A 31 24.91 4.75 20.83
C PRO A 31 25.65 5.81 20.00
N HIS A 32 26.15 5.44 18.82
CA HIS A 32 26.90 6.32 17.93
C HIS A 32 26.02 7.04 16.89
N GLU A 33 24.76 6.63 16.71
CA GLU A 33 23.86 7.18 15.68
C GLU A 33 23.07 8.39 16.20
N LYS A 34 23.79 9.44 16.63
CA LYS A 34 23.20 10.61 17.31
C LYS A 34 22.05 11.28 16.56
N MET A 35 22.11 11.35 15.23
CA MET A 35 21.05 11.95 14.42
C MET A 35 19.75 11.12 14.47
N HIS A 36 19.86 9.79 14.42
CA HIS A 36 18.72 8.89 14.53
C HIS A 36 18.09 8.97 15.92
N ILE A 37 18.92 9.00 16.95
CA ILE A 37 18.47 9.16 18.35
C ILE A 37 17.69 10.47 18.52
N GLN A 38 18.22 11.60 18.04
CA GLN A 38 17.52 12.90 18.08
C GLN A 38 16.19 12.88 17.32
N PHE A 39 16.16 12.21 16.17
CA PHE A 39 14.94 12.06 15.37
C PHE A 39 13.88 11.25 16.14
N LEU A 40 14.26 10.12 16.73
CA LEU A 40 13.35 9.28 17.52
C LEU A 40 12.82 9.98 18.75
N ASN A 41 13.64 10.79 19.44
CA ASN A 41 13.17 11.62 20.56
C ASN A 41 12.07 12.61 20.11
N SER A 42 12.22 13.19 18.91
CA SER A 42 11.24 14.11 18.33
C SER A 42 9.95 13.37 17.94
N ALA A 43 10.07 12.17 17.36
CA ALA A 43 8.93 11.31 17.04
C ALA A 43 8.18 10.86 18.29
N GLN A 44 8.88 10.42 19.34
CA GLN A 44 8.29 10.02 20.62
C GLN A 44 7.54 11.19 21.26
N SER A 45 8.15 12.37 21.32
CA SER A 45 7.50 13.59 21.85
C SER A 45 6.24 13.95 21.07
N SER A 46 6.25 13.76 19.75
CA SER A 46 5.09 14.00 18.89
C SER A 46 3.97 12.99 19.17
N ILE A 47 4.31 11.72 19.36
CA ILE A 47 3.33 10.68 19.71
C ILE A 47 2.72 10.95 21.09
N GLU A 48 3.54 11.28 22.10
CA GLU A 48 3.09 11.65 23.45
C GLU A 48 2.09 12.82 23.40
N TYR A 49 2.38 13.85 22.59
CA TYR A 49 1.47 14.97 22.39
C TYR A 49 0.11 14.54 21.80
N LEU A 50 0.11 13.59 20.87
CA LEU A 50 -1.11 13.08 20.24
C LEU A 50 -1.96 12.21 21.18
N GLN A 51 -1.41 11.74 22.30
CA GLN A 51 -2.16 10.98 23.30
C GLN A 51 -3.01 11.88 24.23
N LEU A 52 -2.89 13.21 24.12
CA LEU A 52 -3.74 14.16 24.85
C LEU A 52 -5.13 14.28 24.20
N ILE A 53 -5.93 13.20 24.26
CA ILE A 53 -7.21 13.05 23.55
C ILE A 53 -8.11 14.28 23.67
N GLY A 54 -8.30 14.83 24.88
CA GLY A 54 -9.20 15.97 25.11
C GLY A 54 -8.83 17.22 24.29
N ARG A 55 -7.54 17.41 23.96
CA ARG A 55 -7.12 18.50 23.07
C ARG A 55 -7.68 18.39 21.66
N PHE A 56 -7.93 17.17 21.18
CA PHE A 56 -8.41 16.92 19.83
C PHE A 56 -9.92 16.67 19.78
N ILE A 57 -10.47 16.00 20.79
CA ILE A 57 -11.86 15.56 20.77
C ILE A 57 -12.82 16.61 21.35
N ASP A 58 -12.42 17.36 22.37
CA ASP A 58 -13.33 18.24 23.12
C ASP A 58 -13.55 19.61 22.47
N HIS A 59 -12.71 19.97 21.50
CA HIS A 59 -12.72 21.29 20.90
C HIS A 59 -13.52 21.30 19.60
N ASP A 60 -14.65 22.01 19.60
CA ASP A 60 -15.37 22.32 18.37
C ASP A 60 -14.60 23.42 17.60
N PRO A 61 -14.25 23.21 16.33
CA PRO A 61 -13.62 24.25 15.54
C PRO A 61 -14.62 25.41 15.35
N ASN A 62 -14.23 26.61 15.79
CA ASN A 62 -15.07 27.82 15.70
C ASN A 62 -15.34 28.26 14.26
N GLU A 63 -14.47 27.89 13.32
CA GLU A 63 -14.58 28.18 11.89
C GLU A 63 -14.10 26.98 11.06
N PRO A 64 -14.58 26.82 9.81
CA PRO A 64 -14.05 25.82 8.88
C PRO A 64 -12.57 26.08 8.58
N ASP A 65 -11.67 25.38 9.29
CA ASP A 65 -10.23 25.43 9.02
C ASP A 65 -9.95 24.89 7.60
N PRO A 66 -9.44 25.70 6.67
CA PRO A 66 -9.14 25.27 5.31
C PRO A 66 -8.17 24.09 5.26
N LYS A 67 -7.21 24.01 6.21
CA LYS A 67 -6.25 22.91 6.29
C LYS A 67 -6.94 21.62 6.71
N TYR A 68 -7.82 21.69 7.71
CA TYR A 68 -8.66 20.57 8.12
C TYR A 68 -9.56 20.08 6.98
N ILE A 69 -10.26 20.99 6.30
CA ILE A 69 -11.14 20.63 5.17
C ILE A 69 -10.33 19.99 4.05
N MET A 70 -9.20 20.58 3.67
CA MET A 70 -8.31 20.02 2.66
C MET A 70 -7.86 18.59 3.06
N ASN A 71 -7.47 18.36 4.31
CA ASN A 71 -7.05 17.03 4.76
C ASN A 71 -8.20 16.00 4.73
N ARG A 72 -9.40 16.38 5.20
CA ARG A 72 -10.56 15.48 5.30
C ARG A 72 -11.24 15.21 3.96
N TRP A 73 -11.33 16.21 3.09
CA TRP A 73 -12.05 16.11 1.82
C TRP A 73 -11.14 16.00 0.61
N ASN A 74 -9.82 16.20 0.78
CA ASN A 74 -8.84 16.26 -0.31
C ASN A 74 -9.19 17.31 -1.38
N GLU A 75 -9.93 18.34 -0.98
CA GLU A 75 -10.20 19.53 -1.78
C GLU A 75 -10.70 20.67 -0.89
N PHE A 76 -10.65 21.88 -1.43
CA PHE A 76 -11.29 23.07 -0.86
C PHE A 76 -11.89 23.87 -2.02
N SER A 77 -13.18 23.66 -2.29
CA SER A 77 -13.89 24.24 -3.42
C SER A 77 -15.18 24.94 -2.96
N GLU A 78 -15.66 25.94 -3.72
CA GLU A 78 -16.95 26.60 -3.43
C GLU A 78 -18.11 25.59 -3.39
N VAL A 79 -18.04 24.55 -4.24
CA VAL A 79 -19.03 23.47 -4.29
C VAL A 79 -19.02 22.67 -2.98
N LEU A 80 -17.84 22.32 -2.47
CA LEU A 80 -17.72 21.65 -1.17
C LEU A 80 -18.20 22.56 -0.03
N ILE A 81 -17.82 23.84 -0.03
CA ILE A 81 -18.24 24.77 1.01
C ILE A 81 -19.76 24.94 1.03
N ASN A 82 -20.40 25.03 -0.13
CA ASN A 82 -21.86 25.05 -0.23
C ASN A 82 -22.49 23.73 0.30
N PHE A 83 -21.91 22.57 -0.02
CA PHE A 83 -22.34 21.30 0.56
C PHE A 83 -22.20 21.30 2.10
N LEU A 84 -21.08 21.81 2.62
CA LEU A 84 -20.79 21.87 4.07
C LEU A 84 -21.51 23.00 4.82
N THR A 85 -22.19 23.92 4.13
CA THR A 85 -22.95 25.02 4.76
C THR A 85 -24.47 24.88 4.58
N THR A 86 -24.91 23.94 3.75
CA THR A 86 -26.33 23.62 3.56
C THR A 86 -26.79 22.49 4.51
N PRO A 87 -28.09 22.40 4.81
CA PRO A 87 -28.65 21.30 5.59
C PRO A 87 -28.32 19.95 4.94
N ARG A 88 -27.67 19.08 5.70
CA ARG A 88 -27.25 17.74 5.28
C ARG A 88 -27.40 16.75 6.44
N LYS A 89 -27.42 15.47 6.12
CA LYS A 89 -27.54 14.36 7.08
C LYS A 89 -26.28 13.50 7.03
N ILE A 90 -26.00 12.84 8.15
CA ILE A 90 -24.99 11.78 8.21
C ILE A 90 -25.30 10.74 7.14
N GLY A 91 -24.30 10.40 6.33
CA GLY A 91 -24.40 9.51 5.18
C GLY A 91 -24.67 10.20 3.84
N ASP A 92 -24.86 11.53 3.80
CA ASP A 92 -25.00 12.25 2.53
C ASP A 92 -23.69 12.19 1.71
N ILE A 93 -23.84 11.98 0.41
CA ILE A 93 -22.72 11.84 -0.54
C ILE A 93 -22.43 13.17 -1.21
N PHE A 94 -21.17 13.59 -1.15
CA PHE A 94 -20.65 14.73 -1.88
C PHE A 94 -20.30 14.33 -3.32
N THR A 95 -21.29 14.38 -4.22
CA THR A 95 -21.11 14.01 -5.64
C THR A 95 -20.38 15.07 -6.46
N GLY A 96 -20.17 16.27 -5.91
CA GLY A 96 -19.47 17.39 -6.56
C GLY A 96 -17.94 17.27 -6.52
N LYS A 97 -17.41 16.18 -5.95
CA LYS A 97 -15.98 15.98 -5.74
C LYS A 97 -15.18 16.03 -7.04
N MET A 98 -14.14 16.86 -7.05
CA MET A 98 -13.22 16.87 -8.17
C MET A 98 -12.33 15.63 -8.13
N LYS A 99 -12.42 14.79 -9.17
CA LYS A 99 -11.60 13.59 -9.29
C LYS A 99 -10.21 13.94 -9.80
N SER A 100 -9.19 13.65 -9.00
CA SER A 100 -7.79 13.75 -9.42
C SER A 100 -7.54 12.82 -10.59
N GLN A 101 -6.74 13.26 -11.56
CA GLN A 101 -6.27 12.35 -12.60
C GLN A 101 -5.42 11.26 -11.95
N TYR A 102 -5.72 9.99 -12.23
CA TYR A 102 -4.94 8.83 -11.76
C TYR A 102 -3.43 9.01 -12.00
N LEU A 103 -3.06 9.75 -13.05
CA LEU A 103 -1.69 10.05 -13.46
C LEU A 103 -1.24 11.50 -13.27
N GLY A 104 -2.09 12.41 -12.77
CA GLY A 104 -1.83 13.86 -12.67
C GLY A 104 -0.72 14.28 -11.69
N GLY A 105 0.13 13.33 -11.27
CA GLY A 105 1.25 13.48 -10.35
C GLY A 105 2.05 12.18 -10.17
N LYS A 106 1.53 11.01 -10.57
CA LYS A 106 2.21 9.69 -10.41
C LYS A 106 3.37 9.43 -11.38
N ASP A 107 3.53 10.24 -12.42
CA ASP A 107 4.76 10.24 -13.22
C ASP A 107 5.88 11.08 -12.58
N VAL A 108 5.59 11.80 -11.49
CA VAL A 108 6.57 12.72 -10.88
C VAL A 108 7.53 11.99 -9.95
N ALA A 109 7.18 10.87 -9.31
CA ALA A 109 8.08 10.19 -8.37
C ALA A 109 8.03 8.66 -8.46
N ALA A 110 9.17 8.02 -8.14
CA ALA A 110 9.29 6.58 -8.05
C ALA A 110 8.50 5.99 -6.86
N GLN A 111 7.30 5.47 -7.14
CA GLN A 111 6.55 4.64 -6.20
C GLN A 111 7.15 3.24 -6.17
N SER A 112 7.83 2.90 -5.07
CA SER A 112 8.66 1.70 -4.97
C SER A 112 7.86 0.42 -4.80
N PHE A 113 6.70 0.51 -4.16
CA PHE A 113 5.81 -0.62 -3.88
C PHE A 113 4.39 -0.12 -3.56
N SER A 114 3.41 -1.02 -3.57
CA SER A 114 2.02 -0.71 -3.18
C SER A 114 1.94 -0.09 -1.77
N SER A 115 1.02 0.85 -1.58
CA SER A 115 0.76 1.54 -0.31
C SER A 115 -0.40 0.94 0.49
N MET A 116 -0.88 -0.25 0.09
CA MET A 116 -1.95 -0.97 0.77
C MET A 116 -1.79 -2.47 0.56
N SER A 117 -2.22 -3.26 1.54
CA SER A 117 -2.31 -4.71 1.38
C SER A 117 -3.42 -5.07 0.41
N LYS A 118 -3.18 -6.08 -0.41
CA LYS A 118 -4.17 -6.59 -1.36
C LYS A 118 -4.91 -7.78 -0.77
N LEU A 119 -6.12 -8.02 -1.26
CA LEU A 119 -6.86 -9.23 -0.97
C LEU A 119 -6.12 -10.48 -1.47
N SER A 120 -6.19 -11.57 -0.71
CA SER A 120 -5.77 -12.89 -1.17
C SER A 120 -6.76 -13.41 -2.22
N LEU A 121 -6.25 -13.84 -3.37
CA LEU A 121 -7.05 -14.25 -4.52
C LEU A 121 -6.83 -15.72 -4.86
N THR A 122 -7.91 -16.41 -5.24
CA THR A 122 -7.83 -17.77 -5.77
C THR A 122 -7.92 -17.74 -7.30
N TYR A 123 -6.91 -18.32 -7.95
CA TYR A 123 -6.78 -18.34 -9.40
C TYR A 123 -7.06 -19.73 -9.95
N ASP A 124 -8.22 -19.87 -10.61
CA ASP A 124 -8.59 -21.10 -11.28
C ASP A 124 -7.66 -21.37 -12.45
N GLN A 125 -7.09 -22.58 -12.49
CA GLN A 125 -6.12 -22.97 -13.51
C GLN A 125 -6.62 -22.76 -14.95
N GLY A 126 -5.75 -22.20 -15.80
CA GLY A 126 -5.99 -21.93 -17.22
C GLY A 126 -6.73 -20.62 -17.48
N LYS A 127 -6.98 -19.79 -16.47
CA LYS A 127 -7.74 -18.53 -16.60
C LYS A 127 -6.84 -17.31 -16.80
N VAL A 128 -7.48 -16.23 -17.25
CA VAL A 128 -6.85 -14.92 -17.43
C VAL A 128 -7.20 -14.01 -16.26
N HIS A 129 -6.19 -13.45 -15.63
CA HIS A 129 -6.29 -12.51 -14.51
C HIS A 129 -5.66 -11.19 -14.93
N ILE A 130 -6.42 -10.11 -14.80
CA ILE A 130 -5.97 -8.78 -15.18
C ILE A 130 -5.80 -7.93 -13.94
N ALA A 131 -4.67 -7.23 -13.84
CA ALA A 131 -4.38 -6.30 -12.77
C ALA A 131 -4.16 -4.90 -13.35
N VAL A 132 -5.10 -4.00 -13.11
CA VAL A 132 -5.03 -2.60 -13.52
C VAL A 132 -4.55 -1.77 -12.33
N GLY A 133 -3.51 -0.96 -12.53
CA GLY A 133 -2.89 -0.19 -11.46
C GLY A 133 -2.12 -1.07 -10.47
N PHE A 134 -1.43 -2.09 -11.00
CA PHE A 134 -0.83 -3.15 -10.19
C PHE A 134 0.29 -2.65 -9.29
N VAL A 135 1.01 -1.58 -9.65
CA VAL A 135 2.22 -1.07 -8.99
C VAL A 135 3.38 -2.10 -8.95
N ASP A 136 3.17 -3.28 -8.38
CA ASP A 136 4.09 -4.42 -8.36
C ASP A 136 3.36 -5.79 -8.37
N LEU A 137 4.03 -6.88 -7.97
CA LEU A 137 3.46 -8.25 -7.97
C LEU A 137 2.89 -8.66 -6.59
N ASP A 138 2.55 -7.73 -5.70
CA ASP A 138 2.02 -8.04 -4.37
C ASP A 138 0.76 -8.92 -4.39
N LEU A 139 -0.11 -8.74 -5.38
CA LEU A 139 -1.30 -9.59 -5.64
C LEU A 139 -0.93 -11.08 -5.75
N LEU A 140 0.24 -11.40 -6.31
CA LEU A 140 0.69 -12.78 -6.50
C LEU A 140 1.28 -13.40 -5.22
N LEU A 141 1.77 -12.59 -4.29
CA LEU A 141 2.38 -13.08 -3.06
C LEU A 141 1.35 -13.84 -2.19
N GLN A 142 0.12 -13.34 -2.17
CA GLN A 142 -0.99 -13.93 -1.42
C GLN A 142 -1.88 -14.86 -2.25
N ALA A 143 -1.81 -14.79 -3.57
CA ALA A 143 -2.67 -15.60 -4.43
C ALA A 143 -2.44 -17.10 -4.23
N GLU A 144 -3.42 -17.93 -4.55
CA GLU A 144 -3.31 -19.38 -4.62
C GLU A 144 -3.85 -19.87 -5.97
N ILE A 145 -3.26 -20.92 -6.55
CA ILE A 145 -3.76 -21.51 -7.81
C ILE A 145 -4.53 -22.79 -7.48
N THR A 146 -5.83 -22.81 -7.79
CA THR A 146 -6.70 -23.97 -7.62
C THR A 146 -6.70 -24.83 -8.88
N GLN A 147 -6.52 -26.14 -8.68
CA GLN A 147 -6.66 -27.11 -9.76
C GLN A 147 -8.13 -27.37 -10.04
N ASN A 148 -8.53 -27.23 -11.29
CA ASN A 148 -9.85 -27.65 -11.73
C ASN A 148 -9.86 -29.14 -12.05
N MET A 149 -10.96 -29.83 -11.73
CA MET A 149 -11.16 -31.28 -11.95
C MET A 149 -10.95 -31.71 -13.40
N ASN A 150 -11.07 -30.78 -14.35
CA ASN A 150 -10.75 -30.98 -15.75
C ASN A 150 -9.31 -30.51 -15.97
N PHE A 151 -8.36 -31.46 -15.96
CA PHE A 151 -6.94 -31.21 -16.26
C PHE A 151 -6.79 -30.57 -17.64
N ILE A 152 -6.62 -29.25 -17.66
CA ILE A 152 -6.11 -28.53 -18.82
C ILE A 152 -4.74 -27.98 -18.42
N GLU A 153 -3.68 -28.44 -19.10
CA GLU A 153 -2.29 -27.97 -18.90
C GLU A 153 -2.06 -26.52 -19.38
N GLN A 154 -3.09 -25.68 -19.37
CA GLN A 154 -2.95 -24.28 -19.74
C GLN A 154 -2.44 -23.46 -18.55
N PRO A 155 -1.42 -22.61 -18.75
CA PRO A 155 -0.96 -21.73 -17.70
C PRO A 155 -2.00 -20.66 -17.40
N ASN A 156 -2.05 -20.23 -16.14
CA ASN A 156 -2.71 -18.98 -15.80
C ASN A 156 -1.98 -17.82 -16.46
N LYS A 157 -2.73 -16.84 -16.97
CA LYS A 157 -2.15 -15.61 -17.52
C LYS A 157 -2.43 -14.46 -16.56
N PHE A 158 -1.38 -13.85 -16.05
CA PHE A 158 -1.46 -12.60 -15.29
C PHE A 158 -1.01 -11.44 -16.19
N ILE A 159 -1.93 -10.52 -16.46
CA ILE A 159 -1.70 -9.40 -17.38
C ILE A 159 -1.89 -8.09 -16.61
N GLY A 160 -0.79 -7.38 -16.39
CA GLY A 160 -0.75 -6.11 -15.68
C GLY A 160 -0.80 -4.92 -16.63
N TYR A 161 -1.67 -3.95 -16.35
CA TYR A 161 -1.71 -2.64 -16.99
C TYR A 161 -1.44 -1.55 -15.96
N GLU A 162 -0.42 -0.73 -16.20
CA GLU A 162 -0.02 0.33 -15.28
C GLU A 162 0.32 1.60 -16.05
N GLY A 163 -0.07 2.75 -15.51
CA GLY A 163 0.20 4.04 -16.10
C GLY A 163 1.48 4.71 -15.59
N SER A 164 2.19 4.10 -14.63
CA SER A 164 3.54 4.52 -14.21
C SER A 164 4.64 3.78 -14.98
N VAL A 165 5.52 4.53 -15.64
CA VAL A 165 6.72 3.97 -16.33
C VAL A 165 7.61 3.23 -15.33
N TYR A 166 7.74 3.78 -14.13
CA TYR A 166 8.58 3.27 -13.06
C TYR A 166 8.14 1.88 -12.60
N ALA A 167 6.86 1.76 -12.24
CA ALA A 167 6.26 0.52 -11.74
C ALA A 167 6.42 -0.62 -12.76
N VAL A 168 6.12 -0.35 -14.04
CA VAL A 168 6.28 -1.34 -15.12
C VAL A 168 7.74 -1.75 -15.31
N ALA A 169 8.68 -0.79 -15.25
CA ALA A 169 10.10 -1.05 -15.41
C ALA A 169 10.66 -1.94 -14.28
N LYS A 170 10.43 -1.54 -13.03
CA LYS A 170 10.93 -2.25 -11.84
C LYS A 170 10.34 -3.67 -11.78
N THR A 171 9.04 -3.78 -11.99
CA THR A 171 8.32 -5.06 -11.89
C THR A 171 8.75 -6.05 -12.98
N ASN A 172 9.02 -5.58 -14.20
CA ASN A 172 9.58 -6.45 -15.24
C ASN A 172 10.98 -7.00 -14.87
N VAL A 173 11.83 -6.19 -14.21
CA VAL A 173 13.14 -6.64 -13.74
C VAL A 173 13.02 -7.64 -12.60
N ILE A 174 12.15 -7.38 -11.61
CA ILE A 174 11.87 -8.30 -10.49
C ILE A 174 11.32 -9.64 -11.01
N LYS A 175 10.34 -9.60 -11.92
CA LYS A 175 9.81 -10.80 -12.59
C LYS A 175 10.93 -11.60 -13.26
N GLU A 176 11.83 -10.94 -13.98
CA GLU A 176 12.94 -11.62 -14.63
C GLU A 176 13.93 -12.22 -13.63
N MET A 177 14.16 -11.57 -12.49
CA MET A 177 14.95 -12.13 -11.38
C MET A 177 14.29 -13.41 -10.81
N MET A 178 12.95 -13.42 -10.66
CA MET A 178 12.19 -14.60 -10.25
C MET A 178 12.27 -15.73 -11.27
N VAL A 179 12.10 -15.44 -12.56
CA VAL A 179 12.24 -16.41 -13.66
C VAL A 179 13.62 -17.07 -13.65
N LYS A 180 14.67 -16.28 -13.39
CA LYS A 180 16.06 -16.75 -13.28
C LYS A 180 16.38 -17.43 -11.93
N LYS A 181 15.42 -17.52 -11.01
CA LYS A 181 15.56 -18.11 -9.68
C LYS A 181 16.81 -17.62 -8.93
N VAL A 182 17.06 -16.31 -8.98
CA VAL A 182 18.15 -15.70 -8.19
C VAL A 182 17.82 -15.81 -6.69
N PRO A 183 18.81 -15.63 -5.78
CA PRO A 183 18.54 -15.69 -4.35
C PRO A 183 17.37 -14.79 -3.93
N ILE A 184 16.45 -15.33 -3.15
CA ILE A 184 15.19 -14.67 -2.76
C ILE A 184 15.45 -13.35 -2.05
N ARG A 185 16.46 -13.33 -1.17
CA ARG A 185 16.95 -12.11 -0.53
C ARG A 185 17.32 -11.01 -1.53
N SER A 186 17.98 -11.32 -2.64
CA SER A 186 18.31 -10.32 -3.67
C SER A 186 17.06 -9.78 -4.37
N ILE A 187 16.01 -10.60 -4.51
CA ILE A 187 14.71 -10.14 -5.02
C ILE A 187 14.07 -9.17 -4.02
N ILE A 188 14.06 -9.53 -2.73
CA ILE A 188 13.55 -8.68 -1.64
C ILE A 188 14.32 -7.35 -1.56
N GLU A 189 15.65 -7.37 -1.68
CA GLU A 189 16.47 -6.16 -1.68
C GLU A 189 16.09 -5.21 -2.83
N VAL A 190 15.96 -5.72 -4.06
CA VAL A 190 15.55 -4.91 -5.22
C VAL A 190 14.12 -4.37 -5.06
N TRP A 191 13.25 -5.15 -4.43
CA TRP A 191 11.85 -4.76 -4.26
C TRP A 191 11.67 -3.72 -3.14
N PHE A 192 12.23 -3.93 -1.96
CA PHE A 192 11.86 -3.18 -0.75
C PHE A 192 12.97 -2.36 -0.10
N SER A 193 14.24 -2.57 -0.47
CA SER A 193 15.37 -1.95 0.24
C SER A 193 15.89 -0.68 -0.42
N SER A 194 16.23 0.30 0.41
CA SER A 194 16.98 1.50 0.02
C SER A 194 18.45 1.20 -0.32
N VAL A 195 18.99 0.09 0.18
CA VAL A 195 20.38 -0.35 -0.11
C VAL A 195 20.42 -1.79 -0.57
N TRP A 196 21.40 -2.13 -1.40
CA TRP A 196 21.62 -3.48 -1.92
C TRP A 196 23.01 -3.97 -1.63
N THR A 197 23.16 -5.29 -1.53
CA THR A 197 24.49 -5.90 -1.60
C THR A 197 25.07 -5.80 -3.02
N MET A 198 26.40 -5.83 -3.12
CA MET A 198 27.10 -5.97 -4.40
C MET A 198 26.74 -7.27 -5.14
N GLU A 199 26.27 -8.31 -4.44
CA GLU A 199 25.78 -9.53 -5.07
C GLU A 199 24.44 -9.30 -5.76
N THR A 200 23.49 -8.67 -5.08
CA THR A 200 22.20 -8.25 -5.64
C THR A 200 22.37 -7.40 -6.89
N LEU A 201 23.35 -6.47 -6.91
CA LEU A 201 23.66 -5.67 -8.10
C LEU A 201 24.01 -6.53 -9.32
N LYS A 202 24.75 -7.64 -9.14
CA LYS A 202 25.12 -8.55 -10.24
C LYS A 202 23.91 -9.31 -10.79
N TYR A 203 23.00 -9.76 -9.92
CA TYR A 203 21.76 -10.40 -10.35
C TYR A 203 20.84 -9.42 -11.06
N PHE A 204 20.72 -8.20 -10.53
CA PHE A 204 19.97 -7.10 -11.14
C PHE A 204 20.51 -6.77 -12.54
N GLU A 205 21.83 -6.67 -12.72
CA GLU A 205 22.46 -6.44 -14.03
C GLU A 205 22.07 -7.52 -15.06
N LYS A 206 22.13 -8.79 -14.66
CA LYS A 206 21.74 -9.92 -15.52
C LYS A 206 20.26 -9.90 -15.88
N ALA A 207 19.39 -9.45 -14.98
CA ALA A 207 17.95 -9.34 -15.23
C ALA A 207 17.65 -8.17 -16.17
N VAL A 208 18.21 -6.98 -15.91
CA VAL A 208 18.08 -5.78 -16.74
C VAL A 208 18.50 -6.06 -18.19
N LYS A 209 19.67 -6.69 -18.40
CA LYS A 209 20.14 -7.05 -19.76
C LYS A 209 19.18 -7.99 -20.49
N SER A 210 18.54 -8.90 -19.76
CA SER A 210 17.55 -9.85 -20.28
C SER A 210 16.26 -9.13 -20.70
N VAL A 211 15.72 -8.28 -19.81
CA VAL A 211 14.49 -7.51 -20.05
C VAL A 211 14.66 -6.58 -21.25
N LEU A 212 15.84 -5.99 -21.44
CA LEU A 212 16.13 -5.16 -22.61
C LEU A 212 16.11 -5.94 -23.95
N GLN A 213 16.08 -7.27 -23.96
CA GLN A 213 15.89 -8.09 -25.17
C GLN A 213 14.42 -8.33 -25.53
N PHE A 214 13.46 -7.88 -24.72
CA PHE A 214 12.03 -7.98 -25.05
C PHE A 214 11.71 -7.15 -26.30
N GLY A 215 10.64 -7.51 -27.01
CA GLY A 215 10.19 -6.81 -28.22
C GLY A 215 9.74 -5.37 -27.94
N ASP A 216 9.48 -4.60 -28.99
CA ASP A 216 8.97 -3.22 -28.85
C ASP A 216 7.44 -3.20 -28.91
N ALA A 217 6.84 -2.57 -27.90
CA ALA A 217 5.41 -2.28 -27.89
C ALA A 217 5.13 -1.03 -28.75
N PRO A 218 3.91 -0.88 -29.30
CA PRO A 218 3.51 0.34 -30.01
C PRO A 218 3.62 1.60 -29.14
N ASN A 219 3.93 2.74 -29.77
CA ASN A 219 3.92 4.05 -29.08
C ASN A 219 2.51 4.60 -28.88
N ASP A 220 1.68 4.47 -29.91
CA ASP A 220 0.39 5.19 -30.03
C ASP A 220 -0.80 4.22 -30.14
N GLY A 221 -0.67 3.03 -29.55
CA GLY A 221 -1.71 2.00 -29.62
C GLY A 221 -1.59 0.98 -28.50
N PRO A 222 -2.62 0.13 -28.31
CA PRO A 222 -2.62 -0.86 -27.25
C PRO A 222 -1.48 -1.88 -27.48
N PRO A 223 -0.79 -2.29 -26.40
CA PRO A 223 0.20 -3.36 -26.48
C PRO A 223 -0.47 -4.70 -26.78
N ASN A 224 0.29 -5.66 -27.30
CA ASN A 224 -0.18 -7.03 -27.38
C ASN A 224 -0.20 -7.64 -25.96
N PRO A 225 -1.38 -8.02 -25.44
CA PRO A 225 -1.55 -8.40 -24.04
C PRO A 225 -0.71 -9.61 -23.61
N THR A 226 -0.36 -10.49 -24.54
CA THR A 226 0.34 -11.76 -24.27
C THR A 226 1.71 -11.84 -24.94
N LYS A 227 2.33 -10.69 -25.25
CA LYS A 227 3.73 -10.65 -25.71
C LYS A 227 4.64 -10.03 -24.66
N LYS A 228 5.89 -10.49 -24.66
CA LYS A 228 6.99 -9.86 -23.90
C LYS A 228 7.50 -8.68 -24.70
N GLU A 229 6.92 -7.53 -24.45
CA GLU A 229 7.27 -6.27 -25.11
C GLU A 229 7.43 -5.14 -24.11
N LEU A 230 8.18 -4.11 -24.49
CA LEU A 230 8.40 -2.91 -23.68
C LEU A 230 8.00 -1.68 -24.48
N HIS A 231 7.23 -0.81 -23.84
CA HIS A 231 7.02 0.54 -24.33
C HIS A 231 8.35 1.33 -24.30
N PRO A 232 8.66 2.20 -25.28
CA PRO A 232 9.95 2.89 -25.34
C PRO A 232 10.31 3.73 -24.11
N LYS A 233 9.31 4.33 -23.43
CA LYS A 233 9.53 5.02 -22.14
C LYS A 233 10.08 4.08 -21.05
N VAL A 234 9.49 2.87 -20.94
CA VAL A 234 9.93 1.83 -20.00
C VAL A 234 11.34 1.34 -20.36
N ARG A 235 11.58 1.06 -21.65
CA ARG A 235 12.90 0.66 -22.15
C ARG A 235 13.98 1.71 -21.85
N SER A 236 13.64 2.99 -21.99
CA SER A 236 14.53 4.12 -21.69
C SER A 236 14.96 4.13 -20.22
N LEU A 237 14.02 3.97 -19.29
CA LEU A 237 14.33 3.91 -17.86
C LEU A 237 15.21 2.69 -17.51
N ILE A 238 14.86 1.50 -18.00
CA ILE A 238 15.66 0.28 -17.77
C ILE A 238 17.07 0.44 -18.35
N SER A 239 17.21 1.08 -19.51
CA SER A 239 18.51 1.38 -20.11
C SER A 239 19.33 2.37 -19.27
N HIS A 240 18.67 3.34 -18.63
CA HIS A 240 19.31 4.26 -17.69
C HIS A 240 19.82 3.52 -16.45
N TRP A 241 19.03 2.60 -15.87
CA TRP A 241 19.47 1.75 -14.77
C TRP A 241 20.67 0.88 -15.17
N ASN A 242 20.65 0.27 -16.37
CA ASN A 242 21.76 -0.52 -16.89
C ASN A 242 23.08 0.26 -16.94
N LYS A 243 23.02 1.56 -17.31
CA LYS A 243 24.19 2.44 -17.31
C LYS A 243 24.64 2.78 -15.88
N SER A 244 23.69 3.03 -14.98
CA SER A 244 23.95 3.41 -13.58
C SER A 244 24.66 2.32 -12.76
N ILE A 245 24.55 1.05 -13.17
CA ILE A 245 25.23 -0.09 -12.50
C ILE A 245 26.75 0.09 -12.42
N ARG A 246 27.36 0.83 -13.37
CA ARG A 246 28.82 1.04 -13.41
C ARG A 246 29.32 2.01 -12.33
N SER A 247 28.43 2.80 -11.74
CA SER A 247 28.77 3.82 -10.75
C SER A 247 27.61 3.99 -9.75
N PRO A 248 27.31 2.96 -8.94
CA PRO A 248 26.27 3.05 -7.93
C PRO A 248 26.64 4.08 -6.85
N LYS A 249 25.64 4.77 -6.29
CA LYS A 249 25.85 5.65 -5.13
C LYS A 249 26.15 4.78 -3.89
N SER A 250 26.79 5.37 -2.88
CA SER A 250 27.10 4.69 -1.62
C SER A 250 25.85 4.48 -0.75
N HIS A 251 25.90 3.55 0.20
CA HIS A 251 24.83 3.36 1.19
C HIS A 251 24.59 4.63 2.04
N GLN A 252 25.63 5.42 2.36
CA GLN A 252 25.48 6.68 3.11
C GLN A 252 24.63 7.70 2.35
N GLU A 253 24.82 7.80 1.03
CA GLU A 253 23.99 8.67 0.20
C GLU A 253 22.54 8.14 0.13
N ALA A 254 22.34 6.82 0.16
CA ALA A 254 21.02 6.21 0.24
C ALA A 254 20.29 6.64 1.52
N HIS A 255 20.93 6.54 2.69
CA HIS A 255 20.34 6.98 3.96
C HIS A 255 19.99 8.46 3.96
N LYS A 256 20.87 9.31 3.40
CA LYS A 256 20.62 10.74 3.28
C LYS A 256 19.46 11.07 2.34
N LEU A 257 19.26 10.30 1.28
CA LEU A 257 18.12 10.48 0.37
C LEU A 257 16.83 9.95 1.00
N TRP A 258 16.91 8.81 1.68
CA TRP A 258 15.79 8.16 2.37
C TRP A 258 15.23 9.02 3.51
N THR A 259 16.08 9.48 4.42
CA THR A 259 15.67 10.32 5.56
C THR A 259 15.04 11.66 5.18
N LYS A 260 15.16 12.09 3.91
CA LYS A 260 14.49 13.31 3.43
C LYS A 260 13.03 13.09 3.04
N THR A 261 12.56 11.84 2.98
CA THR A 261 11.21 11.54 2.49
C THR A 261 10.13 11.55 3.58
N PHE A 262 10.53 11.72 4.84
CA PHE A 262 9.64 11.76 5.99
C PHE A 262 10.18 12.70 7.09
N ILE A 263 9.30 13.11 8.00
CA ILE A 263 9.62 13.94 9.18
C ILE A 263 9.29 13.20 10.49
N SER A 264 9.73 13.74 11.62
CA SER A 264 9.52 13.11 12.94
C SER A 264 8.05 13.02 13.34
N GLU A 265 7.23 13.92 12.81
CA GLU A 265 5.79 14.01 13.02
C GLU A 265 5.01 13.05 12.12
N ASP A 266 5.68 12.34 11.20
CA ASP A 266 5.00 11.38 10.36
C ASP A 266 4.47 10.22 11.18
N ASN A 267 3.22 9.87 10.90
CA ASN A 267 2.49 8.83 11.59
C ASN A 267 3.20 7.45 11.56
N VAL A 268 4.19 7.23 10.68
CA VAL A 268 4.91 5.95 10.52
C VAL A 268 5.37 5.36 11.86
N PHE A 269 5.78 6.22 12.80
CA PHE A 269 6.31 5.79 14.11
C PHE A 269 5.24 5.26 15.07
N PHE A 270 3.94 5.40 14.79
CA PHE A 270 2.91 4.72 15.58
C PHE A 270 3.10 3.20 15.58
N ILE A 271 3.64 2.62 14.51
CA ILE A 271 3.92 1.19 14.49
C ILE A 271 4.98 0.82 15.54
N VAL A 272 5.99 1.67 15.74
CA VAL A 272 7.04 1.48 16.73
C VAL A 272 6.45 1.56 18.13
N ALA A 273 5.64 2.59 18.39
CA ALA A 273 5.02 2.76 19.70
C ALA A 273 4.05 1.62 20.09
N ASN A 274 3.44 0.94 19.12
CA ASN A 274 2.50 -0.15 19.38
C ASN A 274 3.13 -1.55 19.46
N LEU A 275 4.39 -1.74 19.05
CA LEU A 275 5.07 -3.03 19.18
C LEU A 275 5.35 -3.35 20.66
N VAL A 276 5.10 -4.59 21.08
CA VAL A 276 5.21 -5.00 22.50
C VAL A 276 6.66 -5.16 22.96
N GLU A 277 7.55 -5.70 22.12
CA GLU A 277 8.92 -6.03 22.52
C GLU A 277 9.94 -4.95 22.11
N PRO A 278 10.86 -4.55 23.02
CA PRO A 278 11.92 -3.57 22.71
C PRO A 278 12.75 -3.94 21.47
N ARG A 279 13.04 -5.24 21.29
CA ARG A 279 13.83 -5.72 20.14
C ARG A 279 13.17 -5.41 18.81
N ASP A 280 11.84 -5.50 18.73
CA ASP A 280 11.07 -5.24 17.52
C ASP A 280 10.96 -3.74 17.28
N ARG A 281 10.75 -2.95 18.35
CA ARG A 281 10.76 -1.48 18.27
C ARG A 281 12.07 -0.95 17.70
N VAL A 282 13.20 -1.42 18.20
CA VAL A 282 14.53 -1.00 17.71
C VAL A 282 14.76 -1.42 16.26
N GLN A 283 14.37 -2.65 15.87
CA GLN A 283 14.51 -3.13 14.50
C GLN A 283 13.65 -2.33 13.51
N VAL A 284 12.38 -2.07 13.85
CA VAL A 284 11.46 -1.32 13.00
C VAL A 284 11.80 0.16 12.95
N ALA A 285 12.22 0.78 14.06
CA ALA A 285 12.74 2.14 14.08
C ALA A 285 13.94 2.28 13.14
N ARG A 286 14.89 1.33 13.18
CA ARG A 286 16.02 1.30 12.24
C ARG A 286 15.55 1.19 10.80
N HIS A 287 14.65 0.26 10.51
CA HIS A 287 14.08 0.08 9.17
C HIS A 287 13.48 1.38 8.63
N ILE A 288 12.66 2.07 9.44
CA ILE A 288 12.04 3.34 9.06
C ILE A 288 13.12 4.39 8.77
N LEU A 289 14.15 4.49 9.60
CA LEU A 289 15.20 5.50 9.48
C LEU A 289 16.17 5.26 8.33
N THR A 290 16.42 4.01 7.96
CA THR A 290 17.45 3.67 6.94
C THR A 290 16.85 3.19 5.63
N GLY A 291 15.63 2.66 5.63
CA GLY A 291 14.99 2.01 4.49
C GLY A 291 15.59 0.64 4.14
N GLU A 292 16.47 0.12 4.97
CA GLU A 292 17.14 -1.16 4.71
C GLU A 292 16.21 -2.32 5.03
N PHE A 293 16.11 -3.32 4.16
CA PHE A 293 15.43 -4.59 4.45
C PHE A 293 15.89 -5.68 3.47
N PRO A 294 16.35 -6.87 3.91
CA PRO A 294 16.47 -7.35 5.30
C PRO A 294 17.85 -7.07 5.95
N LEU A 295 18.66 -6.18 5.36
CA LEU A 295 20.11 -6.04 5.55
C LEU A 295 20.61 -5.49 6.91
N MET A 296 19.72 -4.99 7.76
CA MET A 296 19.92 -4.16 8.97
C MET A 296 21.35 -4.06 9.58
N ASP A 297 21.97 -5.19 9.93
CA ASP A 297 23.30 -5.27 10.56
C ASP A 297 24.17 -6.42 10.00
N ASP A 298 23.73 -7.09 8.92
CA ASP A 298 24.30 -8.37 8.51
C ASP A 298 25.37 -8.27 7.41
N GLN A 299 25.61 -7.06 6.90
CA GLN A 299 26.63 -6.76 5.90
C GLN A 299 27.52 -5.59 6.31
N PRO A 300 28.83 -5.66 6.05
CA PRO A 300 29.69 -4.52 6.29
C PRO A 300 29.35 -3.38 5.31
N PRO A 301 29.36 -2.11 5.74
CA PRO A 301 28.90 -0.98 4.91
C PRO A 301 29.61 -0.82 3.56
N LYS A 302 30.85 -1.31 3.45
CA LYS A 302 31.64 -1.31 2.20
C LYS A 302 31.08 -2.22 1.10
N ASN A 303 30.22 -3.18 1.46
CA ASN A 303 29.58 -4.13 0.53
C ASN A 303 28.19 -3.67 0.11
N LEU A 304 27.74 -2.50 0.60
CA LEU A 304 26.41 -1.95 0.39
C LEU A 304 26.46 -0.75 -0.55
N ILE A 305 25.49 -0.71 -1.45
CA ILE A 305 25.26 0.39 -2.39
C ILE A 305 23.84 0.92 -2.26
N ALA A 306 23.60 2.14 -2.72
CA ALA A 306 22.25 2.66 -2.85
C ALA A 306 21.44 1.88 -3.90
N SER A 307 20.15 1.70 -3.65
CA SER A 307 19.21 1.12 -4.61
C SER A 307 19.20 1.92 -5.92
N ILE A 308 19.59 1.26 -7.02
CA ILE A 308 19.57 1.89 -8.35
C ILE A 308 18.13 2.26 -8.72
N THR A 309 17.17 1.38 -8.41
CA THR A 309 15.78 1.66 -8.77
C THR A 309 15.18 2.79 -7.93
N MET A 310 15.53 2.97 -6.66
CA MET A 310 14.93 4.05 -5.87
C MET A 310 15.57 5.42 -6.17
N PHE A 311 16.88 5.46 -6.46
CA PHE A 311 17.63 6.72 -6.44
C PHE A 311 18.26 7.16 -7.78
N ASN A 312 18.19 6.34 -8.82
CA ASN A 312 18.74 6.64 -10.15
C ASN A 312 17.63 6.59 -11.21
N CYS A 313 16.79 7.63 -11.25
CA CYS A 313 15.76 7.81 -12.26
C CYS A 313 16.25 8.67 -13.43
N ASN A 314 15.70 8.46 -14.63
CA ASN A 314 16.00 9.27 -15.81
C ASN A 314 15.21 10.60 -15.82
N ASN A 315 15.50 11.48 -16.79
CA ASN A 315 14.83 12.77 -16.91
C ASN A 315 13.30 12.60 -16.97
N GLY A 316 12.58 13.23 -16.03
CA GLY A 316 11.12 13.23 -15.96
C GLY A 316 10.54 12.41 -14.82
N ILE A 317 11.31 11.51 -14.19
CA ILE A 317 10.88 10.74 -13.00
C ILE A 317 11.78 11.17 -11.84
N LEU A 318 11.20 11.71 -10.77
CA LEU A 318 11.96 12.00 -9.56
C LEU A 318 12.33 10.69 -8.84
N PRO A 319 13.51 10.65 -8.20
CA PRO A 319 13.83 9.63 -7.22
C PRO A 319 12.73 9.45 -6.18
N HIS A 320 12.77 8.33 -5.47
CA HIS A 320 11.89 8.08 -4.34
C HIS A 320 11.87 9.28 -3.38
N SER A 321 10.68 9.84 -3.17
CA SER A 321 10.47 11.13 -2.47
C SER A 321 9.26 11.13 -1.55
N SER A 322 8.66 9.97 -1.34
CA SER A 322 7.46 9.76 -0.53
C SER A 322 7.80 8.99 0.74
N ASN A 323 6.92 9.08 1.74
CA ASN A 323 7.00 8.30 2.97
C ASN A 323 6.41 6.88 2.79
N GLU A 324 6.76 6.20 1.68
CA GLU A 324 6.30 4.83 1.43
C GLU A 324 7.06 3.86 2.34
N PHE A 325 6.30 3.00 3.03
CA PHE A 325 6.86 1.96 3.89
C PHE A 325 6.27 0.60 3.51
N MET A 326 7.11 -0.41 3.33
CA MET A 326 6.68 -1.74 2.89
C MET A 326 5.64 -2.35 3.84
N LEU A 327 5.65 -1.95 5.11
CA LEU A 327 4.72 -2.40 6.13
C LEU A 327 3.25 -2.07 5.77
N GLN A 328 3.00 -1.09 4.89
CA GLN A 328 1.65 -0.73 4.42
C GLN A 328 1.02 -1.81 3.52
N MET A 329 1.84 -2.56 2.78
CA MET A 329 1.35 -3.60 1.87
C MET A 329 1.32 -5.01 2.47
N MET A 330 1.98 -5.20 3.62
CA MET A 330 2.09 -6.53 4.21
C MET A 330 0.74 -6.99 4.75
N PRO A 331 0.30 -8.23 4.46
CA PRO A 331 -0.92 -8.80 5.02
C PRO A 331 -0.67 -9.22 6.48
N MET A 332 -0.77 -8.24 7.38
CA MET A 332 -0.38 -8.41 8.79
C MET A 332 -1.22 -9.49 9.47
N ASP A 333 -2.50 -9.60 9.18
CA ASP A 333 -3.37 -10.69 9.64
C ASP A 333 -2.82 -12.09 9.30
N THR A 334 -2.31 -12.25 8.08
CA THR A 334 -1.70 -13.52 7.61
C THR A 334 -0.32 -13.75 8.23
N ILE A 335 0.48 -12.69 8.40
CA ILE A 335 1.85 -12.79 8.92
C ILE A 335 1.81 -13.08 10.43
N LEU A 336 1.06 -12.29 11.18
CA LEU A 336 1.03 -12.36 12.64
C LEU A 336 0.37 -13.66 13.13
N SER A 337 -0.67 -14.15 12.43
CA SER A 337 -1.34 -15.41 12.79
C SER A 337 -0.49 -16.68 12.59
N LYS A 338 0.55 -16.62 11.77
CA LYS A 338 1.41 -17.78 11.45
C LYS A 338 2.76 -17.80 12.18
N ASN A 339 3.10 -16.74 12.92
CA ASN A 339 4.41 -16.60 13.56
C ASN A 339 4.24 -16.45 15.07
N GLN A 340 5.21 -16.91 15.86
CA GLN A 340 5.20 -16.74 17.30
C GLN A 340 6.17 -15.64 17.72
N ARG A 341 5.64 -14.57 18.34
CA ARG A 341 6.41 -13.38 18.72
C ARG A 341 7.65 -13.71 19.55
N LYS A 342 7.56 -14.65 20.49
CA LYS A 342 8.70 -15.00 21.36
C LYS A 342 9.87 -15.59 20.57
N GLU A 343 9.61 -16.29 19.48
CA GLU A 343 10.60 -17.02 18.70
C GLU A 343 11.15 -16.19 17.53
N ILE A 344 10.27 -15.47 16.83
CA ILE A 344 10.58 -14.78 15.58
C ILE A 344 10.31 -13.29 15.77
N SER A 345 11.31 -12.44 15.55
CA SER A 345 11.12 -10.98 15.57
C SER A 345 10.16 -10.52 14.47
N PHE A 346 9.52 -9.39 14.65
CA PHE A 346 8.49 -8.89 13.73
C PHE A 346 8.98 -8.77 12.28
N LEU A 347 10.16 -8.18 12.06
CA LEU A 347 10.72 -8.07 10.71
C LEU A 347 11.14 -9.42 10.11
N ASN A 348 11.54 -10.39 10.94
CA ASN A 348 11.82 -11.75 10.48
C ASN A 348 10.54 -12.49 10.09
N ALA A 349 9.42 -12.25 10.78
CA ALA A 349 8.11 -12.80 10.39
C ALA A 349 7.70 -12.29 9.01
N ILE A 350 7.92 -11.00 8.73
CA ILE A 350 7.71 -10.42 7.39
C ILE A 350 8.66 -11.04 6.36
N TYR A 351 9.95 -11.17 6.68
CA TYR A 351 10.93 -11.80 5.79
C TYR A 351 10.52 -13.23 5.44
N ASN A 352 10.14 -14.05 6.43
CA ASN A 352 9.72 -15.43 6.24
C ASN A 352 8.47 -15.51 5.34
N PHE A 353 7.51 -14.59 5.51
CA PHE A 353 6.35 -14.51 4.63
C PHE A 353 6.77 -14.21 3.19
N LEU A 354 7.56 -13.16 2.98
CA LEU A 354 8.04 -12.76 1.65
C LEU A 354 8.87 -13.86 0.99
N GLU A 355 9.74 -14.51 1.75
CA GLU A 355 10.57 -15.59 1.24
C GLU A 355 9.72 -16.74 0.70
N ASN A 356 8.78 -17.24 1.50
CA ASN A 356 7.87 -18.32 1.09
C ASN A 356 6.98 -17.91 -0.09
N ALA A 357 6.43 -16.70 -0.06
CA ALA A 357 5.56 -16.19 -1.12
C ALA A 357 6.31 -16.00 -2.45
N ILE A 358 7.54 -15.48 -2.42
CA ILE A 358 8.36 -15.30 -3.62
C ILE A 358 8.81 -16.67 -4.15
N ILE A 359 9.21 -17.62 -3.29
CA ILE A 359 9.52 -19.00 -3.71
C ILE A 359 8.33 -19.62 -4.45
N LYS A 360 7.12 -19.47 -3.92
CA LYS A 360 5.88 -19.93 -4.56
C LYS A 360 5.73 -19.35 -5.98
N VAL A 361 5.86 -18.04 -6.13
CA VAL A 361 5.75 -17.37 -7.45
C VAL A 361 6.88 -17.79 -8.41
N CYS A 362 8.11 -17.93 -7.92
CA CYS A 362 9.24 -18.47 -8.71
C CYS A 362 8.95 -19.89 -9.24
N ASN A 363 8.32 -20.73 -8.43
CA ASN A 363 7.92 -22.08 -8.83
C ASN A 363 6.80 -22.05 -9.87
N TRP A 364 5.84 -21.13 -9.77
CA TRP A 364 4.80 -20.96 -10.79
C TRP A 364 5.32 -20.45 -12.13
N LEU A 365 6.31 -19.56 -12.11
CA LEU A 365 6.93 -19.00 -13.32
C LEU A 365 7.81 -20.01 -14.06
N SER A 366 8.45 -20.91 -13.32
CA SER A 366 9.39 -21.91 -13.83
C SER A 366 9.18 -23.25 -13.10
N PRO A 367 8.03 -23.92 -13.30
CA PRO A 367 7.69 -25.15 -12.59
C PRO A 367 8.64 -26.29 -12.95
N LEU A 368 8.91 -27.16 -11.99
CA LEU A 368 9.61 -28.42 -12.29
C LEU A 368 8.68 -29.36 -13.07
N GLU A 369 9.26 -30.28 -13.83
CA GLU A 369 8.49 -31.27 -14.58
C GLU A 369 7.54 -32.04 -13.65
N GLY A 370 6.27 -32.12 -14.02
CA GLY A 370 5.21 -32.74 -13.20
C GLY A 370 4.60 -31.85 -12.10
N GLN A 371 5.06 -30.61 -11.92
CA GLN A 371 4.41 -29.65 -11.01
C GLN A 371 3.31 -28.84 -11.71
N ALA A 372 2.14 -28.76 -11.09
CA ALA A 372 1.03 -27.93 -11.53
C ALA A 372 1.20 -26.46 -11.08
N GLY A 373 0.32 -25.57 -11.56
CA GLY A 373 0.28 -24.17 -11.13
C GLY A 373 1.16 -23.23 -11.95
N LYS A 374 1.33 -23.49 -13.25
CA LYS A 374 2.11 -22.62 -14.14
C LYS A 374 1.43 -21.26 -14.33
N ILE A 375 2.22 -20.17 -14.26
CA ILE A 375 1.76 -18.81 -14.54
C ILE A 375 2.64 -18.12 -15.58
N GLU A 376 2.01 -17.33 -16.47
CA GLU A 376 2.67 -16.43 -17.41
C GLU A 376 2.35 -14.98 -17.02
N ILE A 377 3.38 -14.14 -16.89
CA ILE A 377 3.24 -12.74 -16.44
C ILE A 377 3.63 -11.78 -17.57
N TYR A 378 2.66 -10.95 -17.97
CA TYR A 378 2.81 -9.88 -18.96
C TYR A 378 2.50 -8.52 -18.31
N LEU A 379 3.39 -7.55 -18.47
CA LEU A 379 3.31 -6.27 -17.74
C LEU A 379 3.50 -5.12 -18.72
N HIS A 380 2.48 -4.28 -18.82
CA HIS A 380 2.36 -3.29 -19.88
C HIS A 380 2.23 -1.88 -19.31
N PHE A 381 2.94 -0.94 -19.94
CA PHE A 381 2.75 0.49 -19.70
C PHE A 381 1.60 1.00 -20.57
N GLN A 382 0.43 1.11 -19.97
CA GLN A 382 -0.78 1.60 -20.63
C GLN A 382 -1.83 1.95 -19.56
N PRO A 383 -2.26 3.22 -19.43
CA PRO A 383 -3.43 3.54 -18.62
C PRO A 383 -4.70 2.97 -19.25
N VAL A 384 -5.55 2.39 -18.41
CA VAL A 384 -6.89 1.90 -18.80
C VAL A 384 -7.90 2.99 -18.48
N THR A 385 -8.52 3.53 -19.52
CA THR A 385 -9.40 4.70 -19.46
C THR A 385 -10.52 4.58 -20.50
N ASN A 386 -11.63 5.29 -20.30
CA ASN A 386 -12.82 5.22 -21.17
C ASN A 386 -12.60 5.73 -22.61
N ASP A 387 -11.58 6.54 -22.83
CA ASP A 387 -11.23 7.11 -24.14
C ASP A 387 -10.45 6.14 -25.04
N ASN A 388 -9.87 5.07 -24.50
CA ASN A 388 -9.12 4.09 -25.26
C ASN A 388 -9.95 2.83 -25.57
N SER A 389 -10.95 2.99 -26.45
CA SER A 389 -11.85 1.88 -26.84
C SER A 389 -11.13 0.66 -27.43
N ALA A 390 -10.03 0.85 -28.15
CA ALA A 390 -9.23 -0.24 -28.73
C ALA A 390 -8.57 -1.10 -27.65
N LEU A 391 -8.05 -0.49 -26.59
CA LEU A 391 -7.51 -1.20 -25.43
C LEU A 391 -8.62 -1.92 -24.66
N LEU A 392 -9.76 -1.28 -24.40
CA LEU A 392 -10.86 -1.90 -23.69
C LEU A 392 -11.38 -3.14 -24.45
N ALA A 393 -11.48 -3.03 -25.78
CA ALA A 393 -11.84 -4.15 -26.64
C ALA A 393 -10.79 -5.27 -26.63
N SER A 394 -9.49 -4.94 -26.65
CA SER A 394 -8.42 -5.95 -26.60
C SER A 394 -8.38 -6.68 -25.26
N ILE A 395 -8.67 -5.96 -24.15
CA ILE A 395 -8.82 -6.56 -22.83
C ILE A 395 -10.03 -7.50 -22.80
N ARG A 396 -11.18 -7.05 -23.31
CA ARG A 396 -12.41 -7.88 -23.37
C ARG A 396 -12.21 -9.16 -24.16
N GLN A 397 -11.44 -9.12 -25.26
CA GLN A 397 -11.13 -10.29 -26.08
C GLN A 397 -10.33 -11.37 -25.35
N LEU A 398 -9.71 -11.06 -24.21
CA LEU A 398 -9.02 -12.03 -23.37
C LEU A 398 -9.98 -12.87 -22.52
N ASP A 399 -11.26 -12.51 -22.48
CA ASP A 399 -12.28 -13.09 -21.60
C ASP A 399 -11.81 -13.16 -20.14
N PRO A 400 -11.57 -12.00 -19.49
CA PRO A 400 -10.97 -11.95 -18.16
C PRO A 400 -11.81 -12.71 -17.14
N TRP A 401 -11.19 -13.62 -16.39
CA TRP A 401 -11.86 -14.28 -15.27
C TRP A 401 -11.93 -13.38 -14.04
N ILE A 402 -10.79 -12.75 -13.72
CA ILE A 402 -10.69 -11.79 -12.62
C ILE A 402 -10.07 -10.50 -13.16
N MET A 403 -10.61 -9.36 -12.73
CA MET A 403 -10.02 -8.06 -12.91
C MET A 403 -9.83 -7.36 -11.56
N SER A 404 -8.58 -7.17 -11.16
CA SER A 404 -8.18 -6.35 -10.00
C SER A 404 -7.93 -4.91 -10.43
N TRP A 405 -8.52 -3.95 -9.72
CA TRP A 405 -8.50 -2.53 -10.07
C TRP A 405 -7.72 -1.66 -9.11
N SER A 406 -7.03 -2.27 -8.12
CA SER A 406 -6.31 -1.52 -7.09
C SER A 406 -7.22 -0.42 -6.49
N ASN A 407 -6.71 0.81 -6.34
CA ASN A 407 -7.48 1.98 -5.93
C ASN A 407 -7.94 2.89 -7.08
N ILE A 408 -8.05 2.35 -8.30
CA ILE A 408 -8.42 3.15 -9.48
C ILE A 408 -9.82 3.77 -9.33
N CYS A 409 -10.75 3.10 -8.64
CA CYS A 409 -12.10 3.61 -8.43
C CYS A 409 -12.15 5.01 -7.78
N ASP A 410 -11.15 5.35 -6.95
CA ASP A 410 -11.08 6.65 -6.27
C ASP A 410 -10.87 7.83 -7.24
N TYR A 411 -10.33 7.56 -8.43
CA TYR A 411 -9.96 8.56 -9.44
C TYR A 411 -11.02 8.76 -10.54
N PHE A 412 -12.14 8.05 -10.46
CA PHE A 412 -13.21 8.13 -11.44
C PHE A 412 -14.53 8.51 -10.78
N TYR A 413 -15.38 9.20 -11.54
CA TYR A 413 -16.80 9.26 -11.19
C TYR A 413 -17.41 7.87 -11.32
N VAL A 414 -18.32 7.52 -10.41
CA VAL A 414 -18.93 6.17 -10.32
C VAL A 414 -19.46 5.70 -11.66
N HIS A 415 -20.25 6.54 -12.35
CA HIS A 415 -20.80 6.23 -13.66
C HIS A 415 -19.72 5.88 -14.70
N ASP A 416 -18.67 6.70 -14.79
CA ASP A 416 -17.59 6.52 -15.76
C ASP A 416 -16.76 5.28 -15.42
N PHE A 417 -16.55 5.01 -14.14
CA PHE A 417 -15.86 3.80 -13.70
C PHE A 417 -16.64 2.56 -14.12
N HIS A 418 -17.93 2.46 -13.80
CA HIS A 418 -18.77 1.32 -14.21
C HIS A 418 -18.86 1.17 -15.73
N LYS A 419 -18.89 2.27 -16.49
CA LYS A 419 -18.82 2.25 -17.96
C LYS A 419 -17.52 1.57 -18.44
N MET A 420 -16.38 1.94 -17.85
CA MET A 420 -15.07 1.37 -18.17
C MET A 420 -15.03 -0.12 -17.87
N LEU A 421 -15.51 -0.53 -16.68
CA LEU A 421 -15.54 -1.93 -16.26
C LEU A 421 -16.31 -2.78 -17.28
N ARG A 422 -17.53 -2.39 -17.65
CA ARG A 422 -18.33 -3.16 -18.62
C ARG A 422 -17.68 -3.27 -19.99
N ALA A 423 -16.97 -2.23 -20.43
CA ALA A 423 -16.33 -2.22 -21.74
C ALA A 423 -15.20 -3.26 -21.86
N CYS A 424 -14.54 -3.61 -20.77
CA CYS A 424 -13.42 -4.55 -20.76
C CYS A 424 -13.72 -5.92 -20.14
N SER A 425 -14.90 -6.11 -19.54
CA SER A 425 -15.29 -7.37 -18.89
C SER A 425 -15.81 -8.42 -19.87
N GLY A 426 -15.52 -9.68 -19.57
CA GLY A 426 -16.23 -10.85 -20.09
C GLY A 426 -17.56 -11.08 -19.37
N ASN A 427 -18.21 -12.21 -19.66
CA ASN A 427 -19.56 -12.49 -19.13
C ASN A 427 -19.56 -12.91 -17.66
N ASP A 428 -18.50 -13.59 -17.21
CA ASP A 428 -18.37 -14.12 -15.86
C ASP A 428 -17.22 -13.43 -15.09
N THR A 429 -16.80 -12.23 -15.53
CA THR A 429 -15.69 -11.50 -14.93
C THR A 429 -16.01 -11.07 -13.50
N ILE A 430 -15.14 -11.46 -12.57
CA ILE A 430 -15.13 -11.01 -11.18
C ILE A 430 -14.29 -9.74 -11.07
N HIS A 431 -14.88 -8.67 -10.57
CA HIS A 431 -14.20 -7.42 -10.27
C HIS A 431 -13.79 -7.36 -8.82
N ILE A 432 -12.52 -7.02 -8.58
CA ILE A 432 -11.98 -6.79 -7.25
C ILE A 432 -11.37 -5.40 -7.22
N MET A 433 -11.72 -4.60 -6.20
CA MET A 433 -11.14 -3.27 -6.02
C MET A 433 -11.05 -2.90 -4.55
N THR A 434 -10.25 -1.88 -4.28
CA THR A 434 -10.10 -1.30 -2.96
C THR A 434 -10.29 0.19 -3.07
N SER A 435 -11.25 0.78 -2.35
CA SER A 435 -11.28 2.25 -2.19
C SER A 435 -10.53 2.63 -0.92
N ILE A 436 -9.63 3.60 -1.05
CA ILE A 436 -8.89 4.19 0.08
C ILE A 436 -9.37 5.62 0.39
N ASP A 437 -10.17 6.21 -0.49
CA ASP A 437 -10.65 7.59 -0.38
C ASP A 437 -12.18 7.71 -0.28
N TRP A 438 -12.94 6.61 -0.21
CA TRP A 438 -14.41 6.63 -0.12
C TRP A 438 -14.94 7.52 1.01
N PHE A 439 -14.28 7.51 2.17
CA PHE A 439 -14.69 8.33 3.33
C PHE A 439 -14.62 9.82 3.02
N LYS A 440 -13.76 10.23 2.07
CA LYS A 440 -13.61 11.62 1.61
C LYS A 440 -14.78 12.10 0.74
N GLU A 441 -15.80 11.28 0.53
CA GLU A 441 -17.02 11.61 -0.22
C GLU A 441 -18.27 11.60 0.65
N VAL A 442 -18.18 11.12 1.89
CA VAL A 442 -19.38 10.90 2.72
C VAL A 442 -19.33 11.78 3.95
N PHE A 443 -20.39 12.56 4.17
CA PHE A 443 -20.53 13.32 5.39
C PHE A 443 -20.87 12.40 6.56
N GLY A 444 -20.17 12.54 7.68
CA GLY A 444 -20.26 11.65 8.84
C GLY A 444 -19.22 10.53 8.86
N ALA A 445 -18.28 10.49 7.91
CA ALA A 445 -17.16 9.55 7.94
C ALA A 445 -15.95 10.04 8.77
N HIS A 446 -15.97 11.27 9.31
CA HIS A 446 -15.00 11.74 10.30
C HIS A 446 -15.62 11.87 11.68
N ILE A 447 -14.86 11.59 12.74
CA ILE A 447 -15.31 11.79 14.12
C ILE A 447 -15.69 13.26 14.42
N MET A 448 -14.97 14.23 13.85
CA MET A 448 -15.23 15.66 14.09
C MET A 448 -16.52 16.19 13.43
N GLU A 449 -17.21 15.37 12.63
CA GLU A 449 -18.53 15.73 12.07
C GLU A 449 -19.68 15.48 13.08
N TYR A 450 -19.36 14.94 14.26
CA TYR A 450 -20.28 14.68 15.36
C TYR A 450 -20.06 15.64 16.51
N ASP A 451 -21.03 15.79 17.42
CA ASP A 451 -20.87 16.58 18.64
C ASP A 451 -19.93 15.90 19.66
N GLY A 452 -19.33 16.69 20.56
CA GLY A 452 -18.31 16.19 21.50
C GLY A 452 -18.74 14.99 22.35
N ARG A 453 -20.02 14.88 22.75
CA ARG A 453 -20.50 13.72 23.54
C ARG A 453 -20.51 12.45 22.70
N VAL A 454 -20.91 12.56 21.44
CA VAL A 454 -20.90 11.44 20.50
C VAL A 454 -19.45 11.03 20.16
N ARG A 455 -18.53 11.98 20.00
CA ARG A 455 -17.11 11.69 19.71
C ARG A 455 -16.46 10.78 20.74
N HIS A 456 -16.64 11.08 22.03
CA HIS A 456 -16.12 10.22 23.11
C HIS A 456 -16.66 8.80 23.04
N GLY A 457 -17.97 8.66 22.83
CA GLY A 457 -18.60 7.35 22.66
C GLY A 457 -18.01 6.58 21.46
N MET A 458 -17.79 7.26 20.33
CA MET A 458 -17.20 6.67 19.12
C MET A 458 -15.77 6.19 19.35
N LEU A 459 -14.95 6.96 20.06
CA LEU A 459 -13.57 6.61 20.37
C LEU A 459 -13.49 5.35 21.25
N ILE A 460 -14.30 5.30 22.32
CA ILE A 460 -14.38 4.15 23.22
C ILE A 460 -14.87 2.90 22.46
N ASP A 461 -15.88 3.05 21.61
CA ASP A 461 -16.41 1.95 20.80
C ASP A 461 -15.39 1.44 19.77
N ALA A 462 -14.65 2.35 19.13
CA ALA A 462 -13.57 1.98 18.21
C ALA A 462 -12.45 1.22 18.92
N GLN A 463 -12.03 1.68 20.11
CA GLN A 463 -10.98 1.02 20.89
C GLN A 463 -11.39 -0.39 21.30
N LYS A 464 -12.65 -0.58 21.71
CA LYS A 464 -13.22 -1.91 22.01
C LYS A 464 -13.19 -2.82 20.79
N LYS A 465 -13.61 -2.33 19.61
CA LYS A 465 -13.57 -3.12 18.37
C LYS A 465 -12.16 -3.54 17.99
N ILE A 466 -11.19 -2.63 18.10
CA ILE A 466 -9.78 -2.96 17.87
C ILE A 466 -9.34 -4.05 18.84
N SER A 467 -9.57 -3.86 20.15
CA SER A 467 -9.21 -4.86 21.16
C SER A 467 -9.82 -6.24 20.90
N MET A 468 -11.06 -6.31 20.43
CA MET A 468 -11.71 -7.58 20.08
C MET A 468 -11.08 -8.27 18.87
N ALA A 469 -10.46 -7.52 17.94
CA ALA A 469 -9.82 -8.06 16.76
C ALA A 469 -8.47 -8.74 17.04
N GLU A 470 -7.83 -8.44 18.18
CA GLU A 470 -6.50 -8.98 18.57
C GLU A 470 -6.40 -10.49 18.38
N LYS A 471 -7.37 -11.24 18.93
CA LYS A 471 -7.37 -12.71 18.90
C LYS A 471 -7.40 -13.32 17.50
N VAL A 472 -7.87 -12.55 16.52
CA VAL A 472 -8.01 -12.98 15.13
C VAL A 472 -6.82 -12.49 14.31
N VAL A 473 -6.42 -11.24 14.48
CA VAL A 473 -5.42 -10.57 13.63
C VAL A 473 -3.99 -10.82 14.13
N ASP A 474 -3.78 -10.80 15.45
CA ASP A 474 -2.46 -10.93 16.07
C ASP A 474 -2.53 -11.85 17.31
N PRO A 475 -2.85 -13.14 17.13
CA PRO A 475 -2.94 -14.09 18.24
C PRO A 475 -1.60 -14.26 18.99
N SER A 476 -0.49 -13.84 18.37
CA SER A 476 0.86 -13.90 18.94
C SER A 476 1.26 -12.63 19.71
N GLY A 477 0.45 -11.59 19.63
CA GLY A 477 0.59 -10.34 20.37
C GLY A 477 1.82 -9.51 20.00
N TYR A 478 2.22 -9.45 18.73
CA TYR A 478 3.29 -8.54 18.30
C TYR A 478 2.99 -7.07 18.66
N PHE A 479 1.72 -6.68 18.61
CA PHE A 479 1.23 -5.35 18.92
C PHE A 479 0.35 -5.31 20.17
N GLN A 480 0.25 -4.14 20.79
CA GLN A 480 -0.77 -3.86 21.80
C GLN A 480 -2.11 -3.50 21.14
N TYR A 481 -3.22 -4.05 21.64
CA TYR A 481 -4.57 -3.82 21.09
C TYR A 481 -5.54 -3.15 22.07
N THR A 482 -5.28 -3.22 23.38
CA THR A 482 -6.17 -2.65 24.41
C THR A 482 -6.14 -1.12 24.38
N ASN A 483 -4.96 -0.51 24.25
CA ASN A 483 -4.74 0.93 24.26
C ASN A 483 -3.83 1.31 23.08
N VAL A 484 -4.40 1.32 21.88
CA VAL A 484 -3.63 1.58 20.66
C VAL A 484 -3.20 3.03 20.63
N ILE A 485 -1.90 3.25 20.45
CA ILE A 485 -1.29 4.56 20.33
C ILE A 485 -1.43 5.02 18.87
N SER A 486 -2.36 5.92 18.62
CA SER A 486 -2.55 6.57 17.31
C SER A 486 -3.14 7.96 17.51
N HIS A 487 -3.33 8.70 16.41
CA HIS A 487 -4.08 9.95 16.46
C HIS A 487 -5.54 9.67 16.86
N PRO A 488 -6.17 10.45 17.76
CA PRO A 488 -7.56 10.21 18.20
C PRO A 488 -8.56 10.15 17.05
N TYR A 489 -8.39 11.01 16.04
CA TYR A 489 -9.19 10.95 14.81
C TYR A 489 -9.09 9.61 14.10
N ASN A 490 -7.88 9.05 13.94
CA ASN A 490 -7.70 7.77 13.26
C ASN A 490 -8.50 6.63 13.95
N ILE A 491 -8.50 6.61 15.28
CA ILE A 491 -9.26 5.62 16.05
C ILE A 491 -10.77 5.90 15.94
N GLY A 492 -11.19 7.13 16.22
CA GLY A 492 -12.59 7.54 16.20
C GLY A 492 -13.26 7.39 14.83
N ASP A 493 -12.51 7.65 13.76
CA ASP A 493 -12.95 7.53 12.39
C ASP A 493 -13.37 6.09 12.05
N ILE A 494 -12.80 5.05 12.67
CA ILE A 494 -13.26 3.67 12.49
C ILE A 494 -14.76 3.56 12.80
N SER A 495 -15.21 4.13 13.92
CA SER A 495 -16.62 4.11 14.31
C SER A 495 -17.47 5.00 13.40
N ALA A 496 -17.00 6.20 13.07
CA ALA A 496 -17.71 7.12 12.17
C ALA A 496 -17.92 6.50 10.77
N MET A 497 -16.87 5.93 10.19
CA MET A 497 -16.88 5.26 8.89
C MET A 497 -17.82 4.05 8.88
N MET A 498 -17.85 3.24 9.96
CA MET A 498 -18.78 2.12 10.06
C MET A 498 -20.25 2.54 9.99
N MET A 499 -20.61 3.75 10.43
CA MET A 499 -21.98 4.26 10.36
C MET A 499 -22.43 4.62 8.95
N VAL A 500 -21.50 4.92 8.05
CA VAL A 500 -21.82 5.51 6.73
C VAL A 500 -21.31 4.69 5.54
N LYS A 501 -20.59 3.57 5.78
CA LYS A 501 -20.08 2.70 4.71
C LYS A 501 -21.17 2.21 3.76
N GLU A 502 -22.36 1.91 4.28
CA GLU A 502 -23.51 1.42 3.49
C GLU A 502 -24.07 2.53 2.59
N ASN A 503 -24.03 3.79 3.03
CA ASN A 503 -24.42 4.93 2.20
C ASN A 503 -23.52 5.05 0.96
N TRP A 504 -22.21 4.94 1.15
CA TRP A 504 -21.26 4.97 0.03
C TRP A 504 -21.46 3.76 -0.88
N GLN A 505 -21.61 2.56 -0.31
CA GLN A 505 -21.84 1.33 -1.07
C GLN A 505 -23.10 1.43 -1.95
N ASN A 506 -24.20 1.92 -1.37
CA ASN A 506 -25.46 2.12 -2.09
C ASN A 506 -25.32 3.16 -3.22
N TYR A 507 -24.56 4.22 -2.99
CA TYR A 507 -24.24 5.21 -4.03
C TYR A 507 -23.38 4.61 -5.15
N PHE A 508 -22.33 3.88 -4.79
CA PHE A 508 -21.41 3.28 -5.75
C PHE A 508 -22.12 2.28 -6.67
N PHE A 509 -23.02 1.45 -6.12
CA PHE A 509 -23.76 0.45 -6.90
C PHE A 509 -25.12 0.91 -7.41
N LYS A 510 -25.44 2.19 -7.26
CA LYS A 510 -26.74 2.71 -7.67
C LYS A 510 -26.98 2.47 -9.16
N ASP A 511 -28.16 1.95 -9.47
CA ASP A 511 -28.61 1.66 -10.84
C ASP A 511 -27.70 0.67 -11.61
N GLN A 512 -26.92 -0.14 -10.89
CA GLN A 512 -26.10 -1.21 -11.46
C GLN A 512 -26.77 -2.57 -11.28
N ASP A 513 -26.84 -3.35 -12.36
CA ASP A 513 -27.34 -4.73 -12.33
C ASP A 513 -26.18 -5.70 -12.01
N LEU A 514 -26.06 -6.09 -10.74
CA LEU A 514 -24.89 -6.76 -10.17
C LEU A 514 -25.27 -7.92 -9.25
N ASN A 515 -24.35 -8.87 -9.14
CA ASN A 515 -24.27 -9.78 -8.01
C ASN A 515 -23.10 -9.33 -7.13
N ILE A 516 -23.43 -8.76 -5.96
CA ILE A 516 -22.43 -8.25 -5.01
C ILE A 516 -21.92 -9.44 -4.19
N GLY A 517 -20.63 -9.72 -4.30
CA GLY A 517 -19.94 -10.74 -3.51
C GLY A 517 -19.48 -10.17 -2.16
N ASP A 518 -18.28 -10.55 -1.74
CA ASP A 518 -17.74 -10.11 -0.46
C ASP A 518 -17.45 -8.60 -0.43
N PHE A 519 -17.91 -7.99 0.66
CA PHE A 519 -17.61 -6.61 1.03
C PHE A 519 -16.93 -6.62 2.38
N SER A 520 -15.63 -6.31 2.42
CA SER A 520 -14.87 -6.35 3.66
C SER A 520 -14.34 -4.98 4.05
N PHE A 521 -14.47 -4.72 5.35
CA PHE A 521 -13.97 -3.53 6.03
C PHE A 521 -13.02 -4.05 7.11
N ILE A 522 -11.73 -3.78 6.94
CA ILE A 522 -10.71 -4.30 7.84
C ILE A 522 -10.20 -3.13 8.69
N PRO A 523 -10.57 -3.03 9.97
CA PRO A 523 -10.01 -2.02 10.85
C PRO A 523 -8.56 -2.42 11.19
N TYR A 524 -7.59 -1.65 10.71
CA TYR A 524 -6.19 -1.84 11.07
C TYR A 524 -5.62 -0.55 11.67
N ALA A 525 -5.36 -0.57 12.98
CA ALA A 525 -5.03 0.63 13.75
C ALA A 525 -3.54 0.73 14.16
N HIS A 526 -2.75 -0.32 13.95
CA HIS A 526 -1.34 -0.39 14.40
C HIS A 526 -0.35 0.24 13.42
N THR A 527 -0.78 0.56 12.20
CA THR A 527 0.00 1.33 11.23
C THR A 527 -0.46 2.77 11.18
N HIS A 528 0.43 3.64 10.71
CA HIS A 528 0.27 5.08 10.51
C HIS A 528 -0.90 5.56 9.65
N LYS A 529 -1.57 4.61 9.02
CA LYS A 529 -2.73 4.78 8.19
C LYS A 529 -3.79 3.86 8.75
N THR A 530 -4.70 4.41 9.55
CA THR A 530 -5.94 3.73 9.89
C THR A 530 -6.84 3.84 8.68
N HIS A 531 -6.55 3.02 7.67
CA HIS A 531 -7.37 2.96 6.49
C HIS A 531 -8.42 1.89 6.72
N THR A 532 -9.64 2.37 6.87
CA THR A 532 -10.83 1.57 6.66
C THR A 532 -10.96 1.28 5.15
N LEU A 533 -9.99 0.53 4.62
CA LEU A 533 -9.96 0.12 3.22
C LEU A 533 -11.28 -0.56 2.92
N LEU A 534 -11.92 -0.14 1.84
CA LEU A 534 -13.15 -0.76 1.39
C LEU A 534 -12.82 -1.70 0.25
N ASN A 535 -12.73 -2.99 0.58
CA ASN A 535 -12.50 -4.03 -0.40
C ASN A 535 -13.83 -4.54 -0.92
N ILE A 536 -13.93 -4.62 -2.24
CA ILE A 536 -15.20 -4.87 -2.92
C ILE A 536 -14.98 -5.93 -4.00
N CYS A 537 -15.78 -7.00 -3.93
CA CYS A 537 -15.84 -8.06 -4.93
C CYS A 537 -17.24 -8.15 -5.54
N TYR A 538 -17.38 -8.16 -6.86
CA TYR A 538 -18.69 -8.31 -7.52
C TYR A 538 -18.58 -8.78 -8.97
N THR A 539 -19.71 -9.25 -9.51
CA THR A 539 -19.89 -9.56 -10.94
C THR A 539 -21.07 -8.78 -11.51
N TYR A 540 -21.05 -8.50 -12.81
CA TYR A 540 -22.22 -7.96 -13.50
C TYR A 540 -23.18 -9.09 -13.85
N ASN A 541 -24.48 -8.85 -13.66
CA ASN A 541 -25.49 -9.81 -14.09
C ASN A 541 -25.50 -9.91 -15.61
N LYS A 542 -25.84 -11.10 -16.10
CA LYS A 542 -26.00 -11.35 -17.53
C LYS A 542 -27.19 -10.54 -18.02
N LYS A 543 -26.97 -9.71 -19.03
CA LYS A 543 -28.09 -9.18 -19.82
C LYS A 543 -28.55 -10.32 -20.72
N ASP A 544 -29.77 -10.78 -20.49
CA ASP A 544 -30.45 -11.77 -21.33
C ASP A 544 -30.50 -11.35 -22.80
#